data_AF-A0A7L5YVE4-F1
#
_entry.id   AF-A0A7L5YVE4-F1
#
_cell.length_a   1.000
_cell.length_b   1.000
_cell.length_c   1.000
_cell.angle_alpha   90.00
_cell.angle_beta   90.00
_cell.angle_gamma   90.00
#
_symmetry.space_group_name_H-M   'P 1'
#
loop_
_entity.id
_entity.type
_entity.pdbx_description
1 polymer ?
#
loop_
_entity_poly.entity_id
_entity_poly.type
_entity_poly.pdbx_seq_one_letter_code
_entity_poly.pdbx_strand_id
1 'polypeptide(L)' 'MHHAKVAAAARYRRHHVEALPPIMEPGELYLPTPVEVAVGGATVFVLNVERFEKY' A
#
# COMPACT_ATOMS: atom_id res chain seq x y z
N MET A 1 0.97 -1.52 -24.66
CA MET A 1 2.40 -1.80 -24.31
C MET A 1 2.85 -1.18 -22.99
N HIS A 2 2.46 0.06 -22.61
CA HIS A 2 2.95 0.69 -21.37
C HIS A 2 2.47 0.04 -20.06
N HIS A 3 1.22 -0.43 -19.97
CA HIS A 3 0.69 -0.98 -18.71
C HIS A 3 1.36 -2.32 -18.33
N ALA A 4 1.83 -3.08 -19.32
CA ALA A 4 2.54 -4.33 -19.12
C ALA A 4 3.87 -4.15 -18.37
N LYS A 5 4.55 -3.00 -18.55
CA LYS A 5 5.80 -2.70 -17.81
C LYS A 5 5.54 -2.47 -16.32
N VAL A 6 4.44 -1.79 -15.97
CA VAL A 6 4.10 -1.54 -14.56
C VAL A 6 3.78 -2.86 -13.87
N ALA A 7 2.98 -3.72 -14.51
CA ALA A 7 2.66 -5.05 -13.98
C ALA A 7 3.91 -5.92 -13.78
N ALA A 8 4.87 -5.86 -14.70
CA ALA A 8 6.11 -6.65 -14.61
C ALA A 8 7.04 -6.22 -13.46
N ALA A 9 7.00 -4.94 -13.05
CA ALA A 9 7.82 -4.41 -11.96
C ALA A 9 7.09 -4.42 -10.60
N ALA A 10 5.77 -4.54 -10.59
CA ALA A 10 4.92 -4.50 -9.41
C ALA A 10 4.85 -5.87 -8.71
N ARG A 11 5.31 -5.93 -7.45
CA ARG A 11 5.34 -7.18 -6.67
C ARG A 11 4.50 -7.06 -5.41
N TYR A 12 3.66 -8.06 -5.16
CA TYR A 12 2.85 -8.14 -3.95
C TYR A 12 3.74 -8.26 -2.71
N ARG A 13 3.41 -7.53 -1.64
CA ARG A 13 4.11 -7.65 -0.35
C ARG A 13 3.13 -7.70 0.81
N ARG A 14 3.44 -8.50 1.82
CA ARG A 14 2.73 -8.47 3.11
C ARG A 14 3.29 -7.33 3.96
N HIS A 15 2.40 -6.50 4.49
CA HIS A 15 2.74 -5.46 5.44
C HIS A 15 2.05 -5.76 6.77
N HIS A 16 2.79 -5.56 7.87
CA HIS A 16 2.22 -5.57 9.21
C HIS A 16 1.73 -4.18 9.55
N VAL A 17 0.49 -4.07 10.02
CA VAL A 17 -0.08 -2.81 10.50
C VAL A 17 -0.41 -2.97 11.98
N GLU A 18 0.06 -2.03 12.79
CA GLU A 18 -0.33 -1.93 14.19
C GLU A 18 -1.69 -1.21 14.28
N ALA A 19 -2.67 -1.86 14.91
CA ALA A 19 -4.05 -1.37 14.92
C ALA A 19 -4.27 -0.20 15.88
N LEU A 20 -3.46 -0.09 16.95
CA LEU A 20 -3.53 0.96 17.96
C LEU A 20 -2.12 1.25 18.48
N PRO A 21 -1.76 2.49 18.86
CA PRO A 21 -0.52 2.75 19.59
C PRO A 21 -0.58 2.06 20.96
N PRO A 22 0.55 1.57 21.50
CA PRO A 22 0.56 0.92 22.80
C PRO A 22 0.11 1.90 23.89
N ILE A 23 -0.98 1.58 24.60
CA ILE A 23 -1.44 2.32 25.76
C ILE A 23 -0.83 1.64 26.99
N MET A 24 -0.04 2.40 27.75
CA MET A 24 0.52 1.94 29.02
C MET A 24 -0.39 2.44 30.15
N GLU A 25 -1.30 1.59 30.61
CA GLU A 25 -1.99 1.82 31.88
C GLU A 25 -1.15 1.23 33.02
N PRO A 26 -1.14 1.84 34.23
CA PRO A 26 -0.37 1.30 35.35
C PRO A 26 -0.85 -0.11 35.72
N GLY A 27 -0.08 -1.14 35.35
CA GLY A 27 -0.33 -2.54 35.69
C GLY A 27 -0.76 -3.44 34.53
N GLU A 28 -1.16 -2.89 33.38
CA GLU A 28 -1.58 -3.67 32.20
C GLU A 28 -0.88 -3.15 30.93
N LEU A 29 -0.01 -3.97 30.34
CA LEU A 29 0.63 -3.69 29.06
C LEU A 29 -0.23 -4.26 27.93
N TYR A 30 -0.93 -3.41 27.19
CA TYR A 30 -1.64 -3.83 25.98
C TYR A 30 -0.71 -3.72 24.77
N LEU A 31 -0.17 -4.86 24.31
CA LEU A 31 0.56 -4.96 23.05
C LEU A 31 -0.42 -5.31 21.92
N PRO A 32 -0.65 -4.42 20.93
CA PRO A 32 -1.50 -4.75 19.80
C PRO A 32 -0.86 -5.87 18.98
N THR A 33 -1.61 -6.92 18.68
CA THR A 33 -1.15 -7.97 17.75
C THR A 33 -1.10 -7.41 16.33
N PRO A 34 0.05 -7.43 15.64
CA PRO A 34 0.15 -6.96 14.27
C PRO A 34 -0.76 -7.78 13.35
N VAL A 35 -1.53 -7.10 12.49
CA VAL A 35 -2.35 -7.77 11.47
C VAL A 35 -1.58 -7.75 10.15
N GLU A 36 -1.38 -8.92 9.54
CA GLU A 36 -0.81 -9.03 8.20
C GLU A 36 -1.86 -8.59 7.16
N VAL A 37 -1.58 -7.51 6.45
CA VAL A 37 -2.38 -7.06 5.31
C VAL A 37 -1.61 -7.24 4.02
N ALA A 38 -2.40 -7.52 3.00
CA ALA A 38 -1.93 -8.02 1.74
C ALA A 38 -1.94 -6.81 0.77
N VAL A 39 -0.75 -6.31 0.40
CA VAL A 39 -0.60 -5.04 -0.35
C VAL A 39 -0.18 -5.32 -1.78
N GLY A 40 -1.01 -4.87 -2.73
CA GLY A 40 -0.75 -4.94 -4.16
C GLY A 40 0.53 -4.22 -4.57
N GLY A 41 1.19 -4.71 -5.62
CA GLY A 41 2.47 -4.14 -6.09
C GLY A 41 2.35 -2.80 -6.81
N ALA A 42 1.18 -2.48 -7.37
CA ALA A 42 0.86 -1.19 -7.99
C ALA A 42 -0.66 -1.02 -8.11
N THR A 43 -1.13 0.21 -7.95
CA THR A 43 -2.50 0.62 -8.30
C THR A 43 -2.41 1.60 -9.47
N VAL A 44 -3.00 1.25 -10.61
CA VAL A 44 -2.85 2.02 -11.86
C VAL A 44 -4.20 2.58 -12.29
N PHE A 45 -4.23 3.90 -12.52
CA PHE A 45 -5.37 4.59 -13.10
C PHE A 45 -5.01 5.06 -14.51
N VAL A 46 -5.89 4.81 -15.46
CA VAL A 46 -5.74 5.23 -16.86
C VAL A 46 -6.77 6.32 -17.11
N LEU A 47 -6.30 7.51 -17.45
CA LEU A 47 -7.15 8.68 -17.69
C LEU A 47 -7.17 9.03 -19.17
N ASN A 48 -8.30 9.55 -19.63
CA ASN A 48 -8.41 10.10 -20.97
C ASN A 48 -7.64 11.43 -21.04
N VAL A 49 -6.90 11.63 -22.13
CA VAL A 49 -6.14 12.87 -22.37
C VAL A 49 -6.90 13.70 -23.40
N GLU A 50 -7.32 14.91 -23.03
CA GLU A 50 -8.08 15.81 -23.91
C GLU A 50 -7.18 16.54 -24.93
N ARG A 51 -5.98 16.97 -24.52
CA ARG A 51 -4.98 17.59 -25.41
C ARG A 51 -3.58 17.28 -24.91
N PHE A 52 -2.68 16.96 -25.84
CA PHE A 52 -1.26 16.74 -25.57
C PHE A 52 -0.42 17.54 -26.58
N GLU A 53 0.50 18.36 -26.09
CA GLU A 53 1.42 19.15 -26.91
C GLU A 53 2.86 18.83 -26.55
N LYS A 54 3.72 18.78 -27.57
CA LYS A 54 5.16 18.58 -27.40
C LYS A 54 5.89 19.53 -28.36
N TYR A 55 6.68 20.43 -27.78
CA TYR A 55 7.54 21.40 -28.48
C TYR A 55 8.94 20.82 -28.70
#